data_AF-A0A916XC60-F1
#
_entry.id   AF-A0A916XC60-F1
#
_cell.length_a   1.000
_cell.length_b   1.000
_cell.length_c   1.000
_cell.angle_alpha   90.00
_cell.angle_beta   90.00
_cell.angle_gamma   90.00
#
_symmetry.space_group_name_H-M   'P 1'
#
loop_
_entity.id
_entity.type
_entity.pdbx_description
1 polymer ?
#
loop_
_entity_poly.entity_id
_entity_poly.type
_entity_poly.pdbx_seq_one_letter_code
_entity_poly.pdbx_strand_id
1 'polypeptide(L)'
;MDVQQFDRNISLSDLLAAVPLIKVQSALTAMLGSRWGILDTSGQLLLGKGAKTRHDTMALPLYLEINIVGKLAVNGGRREQLMSASTWLGIVLSDAHRYLMMAELHRETVQSSDDLLRHQQQILQDAEERHRELIAQLETHLLHLKQVQQDVIADTDKA
;
A
#
# COMPACT_ATOMS: atom_id res chain seq x y z
N MET A 1 -9.38 -13.50 -2.84
CA MET A 1 -9.51 -12.34 -1.93
C MET A 1 -9.37 -12.88 -0.53
N ASP A 2 -8.16 -12.78 0.03
CA ASP A 2 -7.91 -13.24 1.38
C ASP A 2 -8.01 -12.04 2.33
N VAL A 3 -9.06 -12.03 3.15
CA VAL A 3 -9.37 -10.94 4.10
C VAL A 3 -8.40 -10.97 5.30
N GLN A 4 -7.57 -12.03 5.42
CA GLN A 4 -6.71 -12.26 6.58
C GLN A 4 -5.40 -11.45 6.59
N GLN A 5 -5.00 -10.81 5.49
CA GLN A 5 -3.75 -10.02 5.46
C GLN A 5 -3.91 -8.57 5.95
N PHE A 6 -5.17 -8.11 6.13
CA PHE A 6 -5.48 -6.75 6.57
C PHE A 6 -5.45 -6.54 8.08
N ASP A 7 -5.32 -7.60 8.87
CA ASP A 7 -5.21 -7.52 10.34
C ASP A 7 -3.76 -7.26 10.78
N ARG A 8 -3.08 -6.33 10.11
CA ARG A 8 -1.84 -5.77 10.65
C ARG A 8 -2.25 -4.76 11.71
N ASN A 9 -1.97 -5.11 12.95
CA ASN A 9 -2.14 -4.24 14.10
C ASN A 9 -1.18 -3.03 13.95
N ILE A 10 -1.63 -1.97 13.26
CA ILE A 10 -0.80 -0.80 12.95
C ILE A 10 -0.40 -0.12 14.27
N SER A 11 0.90 0.04 14.48
CA SER A 11 1.41 0.64 15.71
C SER A 11 1.18 2.15 15.75
N LEU A 12 1.11 2.73 16.95
CA LEU A 12 1.00 4.19 17.09
C LEU A 12 2.20 4.93 16.48
N SER A 13 3.40 4.33 16.50
CA SER A 13 4.58 4.87 15.81
C SER A 13 4.38 4.97 14.30
N ASP A 14 3.75 3.96 13.68
CA ASP A 14 3.51 3.96 12.23
C ASP A 14 2.47 5.02 11.84
N LEU A 15 1.41 5.17 12.64
CA LEU A 15 0.41 6.23 12.45
C LEU A 15 1.04 7.62 12.61
N LEU A 16 1.89 7.79 13.61
CA LEU A 16 2.59 9.05 13.84
C LEU A 16 3.57 9.39 12.72
N ALA A 17 4.16 8.39 12.06
CA ALA A 17 5.02 8.60 10.89
C ALA A 17 4.23 9.07 9.66
N ALA A 18 2.96 8.69 9.55
CA ALA A 18 2.09 9.05 8.42
C ALA A 18 1.43 10.44 8.56
N VAL A 19 1.53 11.09 9.72
CA VAL A 19 0.96 12.42 9.98
C VAL A 19 2.03 13.51 9.95
N PRO A 20 1.66 14.77 9.64
CA PRO A 20 2.61 15.88 9.70
C PRO A 20 2.99 16.21 11.15
N LEU A 21 3.99 15.52 11.68
CA LEU A 21 4.43 15.60 13.09
C LEU A 21 4.63 17.02 13.61
N ILE A 22 5.21 17.91 12.80
CA ILE A 22 5.44 19.32 13.18
C ILE A 22 4.11 20.04 13.42
N LYS A 23 3.11 19.81 12.56
CA LYS A 23 1.77 20.41 12.72
C LYS A 23 1.07 19.84 13.95
N VAL A 24 1.16 18.52 14.16
CA VAL A 24 0.59 17.85 15.33
C VAL A 24 1.22 18.36 16.63
N GLN A 25 2.54 18.45 16.66
CA GLN A 25 3.27 18.96 17.82
C GLN A 25 2.92 20.42 18.11
N SER A 26 2.82 21.26 17.07
CA SER A 26 2.42 22.66 17.23
C SER A 26 1.00 22.79 17.77
N ALA A 27 0.04 22.03 17.22
CA ALA A 27 -1.35 22.05 17.65
C ALA A 27 -1.50 21.57 19.11
N LEU A 28 -0.90 20.44 19.47
CA LEU A 28 -0.93 19.92 20.84
C LEU A 28 -0.23 20.88 21.81
N THR A 29 0.85 21.54 21.38
CA THR A 29 1.51 22.55 22.22
C THR A 29 0.64 23.78 22.44
N ALA A 30 -0.13 24.20 21.42
CA ALA A 30 -1.08 25.29 21.56
C ALA A 30 -2.28 24.92 22.46
N MET A 31 -2.75 23.68 22.41
CA MET A 31 -3.90 23.22 23.20
C MET A 31 -3.56 22.87 24.65
N LEU A 32 -2.40 22.24 24.88
CA LEU A 32 -2.02 21.63 26.16
C LEU A 32 -0.80 22.29 26.81
N GLY A 33 -0.21 23.31 26.17
CA GLY A 33 1.04 23.94 26.60
C GLY A 33 2.26 23.09 26.24
N SER A 34 3.39 23.32 26.89
CA SER A 34 4.68 22.68 26.52
C SER A 34 4.96 21.35 27.20
N ARG A 35 4.09 20.91 28.13
CA ARG A 35 4.31 19.76 29.01
C ARG A 35 3.33 18.61 28.73
N TRP A 36 3.37 18.09 27.52
CA TRP A 36 2.63 16.90 27.12
C TRP A 36 3.56 15.84 26.52
N GLY A 37 3.05 14.61 26.46
CA GLY A 37 3.69 13.50 25.79
C GLY A 37 2.66 12.51 25.26
N ILE A 38 2.90 11.99 24.06
CA ILE A 38 2.20 10.82 23.53
C ILE A 38 3.05 9.60 23.90
N LEU A 39 2.42 8.66 24.58
CA LEU A 39 3.02 7.38 24.95
C LEU A 39 2.36 6.26 24.17
N ASP A 40 3.12 5.22 23.86
CA ASP A 40 2.58 3.98 23.32
C ASP A 40 1.86 3.15 24.41
N THR A 41 1.45 1.93 24.07
CA THR A 41 0.85 0.98 25.02
C THR A 41 1.85 0.47 26.07
N SER A 42 3.14 0.46 25.78
CA SER A 42 4.22 0.07 26.71
C SER A 42 4.60 1.17 27.70
N GLY A 43 4.15 2.40 27.47
CA GLY A 43 4.52 3.60 28.24
C GLY A 43 5.79 4.29 27.73
N GLN A 44 6.31 3.91 26.56
CA GLN A 44 7.39 4.60 25.87
C GLN A 44 6.89 5.93 25.29
N LEU A 45 7.64 7.01 25.53
CA LEU A 45 7.37 8.32 24.96
C LEU A 45 7.71 8.32 23.46
N LEU A 46 6.70 8.53 22.61
CA LEU A 46 6.85 8.63 21.16
C LEU A 46 7.00 10.08 20.69
N LEU A 47 6.25 11.01 21.29
CA LEU A 47 6.26 12.42 20.88
C LEU A 47 6.04 13.35 22.07
N GLY A 48 6.64 14.54 22.03
CA GLY A 48 6.48 15.57 23.05
C GLY A 48 7.64 15.60 24.05
N LYS A 49 7.58 16.54 25.00
CA LYS A 49 8.66 16.76 25.99
C LYS A 49 8.42 16.02 27.30
N GLY A 50 7.36 15.20 27.34
CA GLY A 50 7.08 14.25 28.41
C GLY A 50 6.55 14.91 29.68
N ALA A 51 5.36 14.48 30.10
CA ALA A 51 4.93 14.61 31.48
C ALA A 51 5.70 13.56 32.31
N LYS A 52 6.97 13.82 32.65
CA LYS A 52 7.73 12.96 33.57
C LYS A 52 6.91 12.77 34.84
N THR A 53 6.48 11.54 35.09
CA THR A 53 5.89 10.95 36.30
C THR A 53 5.93 11.86 37.54
N ARG A 54 5.09 12.88 37.56
CA ARG A 54 4.85 13.72 38.74
C ARG A 54 3.41 13.47 39.15
N HIS A 55 3.12 13.69 40.42
CA HIS A 55 1.82 13.46 41.05
C HIS A 55 0.63 14.21 40.40
N ASP A 56 0.87 15.02 39.37
CA ASP A 56 -0.13 15.83 38.66
C ASP A 56 -0.16 15.55 37.13
N THR A 57 0.29 14.36 36.72
CA THR A 57 0.20 13.90 35.33
C THR A 57 -1.18 13.30 35.09
N MET A 58 -1.98 13.95 34.24
CA MET A 58 -3.22 13.41 33.71
C MET A 58 -2.95 12.68 32.40
N ALA A 59 -3.47 11.47 32.23
CA ALA A 59 -3.36 10.71 31.00
C ALA A 59 -4.73 10.24 30.51
N LEU A 60 -4.95 10.31 29.20
CA LEU A 60 -6.12 9.74 28.53
C LEU A 60 -5.69 8.71 27.49
N PRO A 61 -6.42 7.60 27.35
CA PRO A 61 -6.20 6.66 26.25
C PRO A 61 -6.48 7.32 24.90
N LEU A 62 -5.67 6.96 23.92
CA LEU A 62 -5.89 7.26 22.50
C LEU A 62 -6.51 6.02 21.86
N TYR A 63 -7.70 6.20 21.29
CA TYR A 63 -8.43 5.16 20.61
C TYR A 63 -8.26 5.28 19.09
N LEU A 64 -8.01 4.15 18.46
CA LEU A 64 -8.20 3.95 17.03
C LEU A 64 -9.35 2.97 16.87
N GLU A 65 -10.48 3.47 16.37
CA GLU A 65 -11.75 2.74 16.34
C GLU A 65 -12.15 2.23 17.74
N ILE A 66 -11.92 0.95 18.04
CA ILE A 66 -12.19 0.32 19.34
C ILE A 66 -10.92 -0.01 20.13
N ASN A 67 -9.75 0.13 19.53
CA ASN A 67 -8.48 -0.32 20.09
C ASN A 67 -7.70 0.83 20.74
N ILE A 68 -7.12 0.57 21.92
CA ILE A 68 -6.22 1.53 22.56
C ILE A 68 -4.84 1.39 21.93
N VAL A 69 -4.40 2.44 21.22
CA VAL A 69 -3.11 2.47 20.54
C VAL A 69 -2.02 3.18 21.36
N GLY A 70 -2.43 3.92 22.38
CA GLY A 70 -1.50 4.59 23.30
C GLY A 70 -2.22 5.54 24.25
N LYS A 71 -1.48 6.52 24.77
CA LYS A 71 -1.97 7.48 25.77
C LYS A 71 -1.45 8.88 25.49
N LEU A 72 -2.29 9.88 25.68
CA LEU A 72 -1.89 11.29 25.72
C LEU A 72 -1.80 11.72 27.18
N ALA A 73 -0.60 12.10 27.61
CA ALA A 73 -0.32 12.59 28.95
C ALA A 73 0.01 14.09 28.95
N VAL A 74 -0.47 14.81 29.95
CA VAL A 74 -0.17 16.23 30.19
C VAL A 74 0.14 16.45 31.67
N ASN A 75 1.04 17.38 31.95
CA ASN A 75 1.37 17.82 33.31
C ASN A 75 0.86 19.25 33.51
N GLY A 76 -0.15 19.40 34.37
CA GLY A 76 -0.69 20.71 34.76
C GLY A 76 -1.64 21.37 33.74
N GLY A 77 -2.71 20.68 33.32
CA GLY A 77 -3.72 21.20 32.38
C GLY A 77 -5.16 20.89 32.81
N ARG A 78 -6.14 21.50 32.14
CA ARG A 78 -7.56 21.20 32.40
C ARG A 78 -7.96 19.88 31.74
N ARG A 79 -8.72 19.04 32.45
CA ARG A 79 -9.23 17.76 31.91
C ARG A 79 -9.95 17.92 30.58
N GLU A 80 -10.77 18.96 30.45
CA GLU A 80 -11.53 19.26 29.24
C GLU A 80 -10.62 19.48 28.02
N GLN A 81 -9.52 20.22 28.19
CA GLN A 81 -8.55 20.45 27.12
C GLN A 81 -7.85 19.15 26.72
N LEU A 82 -7.50 18.29 27.68
CA LEU A 82 -6.91 16.99 27.42
C LEU A 82 -7.89 16.07 26.68
N MET A 83 -9.17 16.07 27.06
CA MET A 83 -10.22 15.33 26.37
C MET A 83 -10.36 15.82 24.92
N SER A 84 -10.49 17.13 24.69
CA SER A 84 -10.59 17.69 23.35
C SER A 84 -9.35 17.40 22.50
N ALA A 85 -8.15 17.49 23.06
CA ALA A 85 -6.91 17.16 22.36
C ALA A 85 -6.82 15.67 22.03
N SER A 86 -7.24 14.79 22.94
CA SER A 86 -7.29 13.35 22.72
C SER A 86 -8.28 12.99 21.60
N THR A 87 -9.49 13.58 21.62
CA THR A 87 -10.50 13.38 20.56
C THR A 87 -10.00 13.88 19.21
N TRP A 88 -9.44 15.09 19.16
CA TRP A 88 -8.87 15.64 17.93
C TRP A 88 -7.75 14.76 17.38
N LEU A 89 -6.82 14.32 18.25
CA LEU A 89 -5.74 13.44 17.84
C LEU A 89 -6.27 12.08 17.36
N GLY A 90 -7.31 11.54 17.99
CA GLY A 90 -7.99 10.33 17.53
C GLY A 90 -8.53 10.44 16.10
N ILE A 91 -9.16 11.58 15.76
CA ILE A 91 -9.64 11.84 14.39
C ILE A 91 -8.47 11.86 13.40
N VAL A 92 -7.38 12.55 13.74
CA VAL A 92 -6.18 12.62 12.88
C VAL A 92 -5.55 11.24 12.68
N LEU A 93 -5.43 10.45 13.74
CA LEU A 93 -4.87 9.10 13.67
C LEU A 93 -5.77 8.15 12.87
N SER A 94 -7.10 8.28 12.99
CA SER A 94 -8.05 7.50 12.19
C SER A 94 -7.95 7.81 10.70
N ASP A 95 -7.79 9.08 10.33
CA ASP A 95 -7.60 9.47 8.93
C ASP A 95 -6.27 8.96 8.37
N ALA A 96 -5.19 9.04 9.17
CA ALA A 96 -3.89 8.48 8.81
C ALA A 96 -3.93 6.96 8.62
N HIS A 97 -4.63 6.25 9.50
CA HIS A 97 -4.84 4.81 9.38
C HIS A 97 -5.56 4.45 8.07
N ARG A 98 -6.65 5.17 7.77
CA ARG A 98 -7.40 4.98 6.51
C ARG A 98 -6.55 5.28 5.29
N TYR A 99 -5.74 6.33 5.32
CA TYR A 99 -4.82 6.66 4.23
C TYR A 99 -3.80 5.54 3.99
N LEU A 100 -3.18 5.01 5.06
CA LEU A 100 -2.23 3.90 4.96
C LEU A 100 -2.90 2.65 4.37
N MET A 101 -4.10 2.32 4.81
CA MET A 101 -4.89 1.22 4.26
C MET A 101 -5.19 1.40 2.77
N MET A 102 -5.63 2.60 2.36
CA MET A 102 -5.90 2.88 0.95
C MET A 102 -4.63 2.83 0.09
N ALA A 103 -3.49 3.30 0.61
CA ALA A 103 -2.22 3.23 -0.08
C ALA A 103 -1.76 1.78 -0.30
N GLU A 104 -1.96 0.91 0.68
CA GLU A 104 -1.65 -0.52 0.56
C GLU A 104 -2.56 -1.21 -0.45
N LEU A 105 -3.87 -0.97 -0.39
CA LEU A 105 -4.83 -1.50 -1.37
C LEU A 105 -4.51 -1.06 -2.80
N HIS A 106 -4.12 0.21 -2.98
CA HIS A 106 -3.71 0.73 -4.28
C HIS A 106 -2.46 0.02 -4.79
N ARG A 107 -1.47 -0.18 -3.92
CA ARG A 107 -0.24 -0.90 -4.25
C ARG A 107 -0.53 -2.34 -4.67
N GLU A 108 -1.39 -3.06 -3.94
CA GLU A 108 -1.79 -4.42 -4.26
C GLU A 108 -2.51 -4.49 -5.62
N THR A 109 -3.41 -3.53 -5.89
CA THR A 109 -4.15 -3.44 -7.16
C THR A 109 -3.22 -3.21 -8.35
N VAL A 110 -2.23 -2.32 -8.21
CA VAL A 110 -1.23 -2.07 -9.26
C VAL A 110 -0.38 -3.32 -9.52
N GLN A 111 0.10 -3.98 -8.46
CA GLN A 111 0.89 -5.20 -8.62
C GLN A 111 0.10 -6.32 -9.30
N SER A 112 -1.15 -6.54 -8.90
CA SER A 112 -2.01 -7.54 -9.54
C SER A 112 -2.28 -7.22 -11.02
N SER A 113 -2.40 -5.94 -11.36
CA SER A 113 -2.59 -5.49 -12.75
C SER A 113 -1.33 -5.73 -13.61
N ASP A 114 -0.15 -5.47 -13.05
CA ASP A 114 1.14 -5.72 -13.71
C ASP A 114 1.36 -7.21 -13.99
N ASP A 115 1.01 -8.08 -13.03
CA ASP A 115 1.12 -9.53 -13.19
C ASP A 115 0.16 -10.05 -14.27
N LEU A 116 -1.07 -9.53 -14.32
CA LEU A 116 -2.04 -9.87 -15.36
C LEU A 116 -1.54 -9.44 -16.76
N LEU A 117 -0.98 -8.23 -16.86
CA LEU A 117 -0.42 -7.74 -18.12
C LEU A 117 0.75 -8.59 -18.61
N ARG A 118 1.67 -8.97 -17.72
CA ARG A 118 2.79 -9.85 -18.06
C ARG A 118 2.30 -11.21 -18.53
N HIS A 119 1.29 -11.77 -17.88
CA HIS A 119 0.71 -13.03 -18.28
C HIS A 119 0.07 -12.96 -19.67
N GLN A 120 -0.68 -11.88 -19.96
CA GLN A 120 -1.25 -11.67 -21.30
C GLN A 120 -0.17 -11.48 -22.37
N GLN A 121 0.92 -10.77 -22.06
CA GLN A 121 2.05 -10.61 -22.97
C GLN A 121 2.70 -11.95 -23.31
N GLN A 122 2.88 -12.84 -22.33
CA GLN A 122 3.40 -14.19 -22.58
C GLN A 122 2.46 -15.00 -23.49
N ILE A 123 1.15 -14.98 -23.23
CA ILE A 123 0.17 -15.68 -24.07
C ILE A 123 0.21 -15.15 -25.52
N LEU A 124 0.34 -13.84 -25.70
CA LEU A 124 0.42 -13.23 -27.02
C LEU A 124 1.71 -13.62 -27.75
N GLN A 125 2.86 -13.61 -27.06
CA GLN A 125 4.14 -14.05 -27.62
C GLN A 125 4.09 -15.52 -28.07
N ASP A 126 3.55 -16.40 -27.23
CA ASP A 126 3.39 -17.82 -27.56
C ASP A 126 2.47 -18.03 -28.77
N ALA A 127 1.44 -17.19 -28.92
CA ALA A 127 0.53 -17.24 -30.06
C ALA A 127 1.19 -16.71 -31.35
N GLU A 128 1.95 -15.62 -31.24
CA GLU A 128 2.72 -15.06 -32.37
C GLU A 128 3.79 -16.02 -32.87
N GLU A 129 4.51 -16.71 -31.99
CA GLU A 129 5.49 -17.73 -32.37
C GLU A 129 4.82 -18.89 -33.12
N ARG A 130 3.73 -19.43 -32.57
CA ARG A 130 2.95 -20.49 -33.24
C ARG A 130 2.44 -20.05 -34.61
N HIS A 131 1.95 -18.82 -34.74
CA HIS A 131 1.51 -18.28 -36.03
C HIS A 131 2.67 -18.15 -37.02
N ARG A 132 3.85 -17.70 -36.55
CA ARG A 132 5.05 -17.59 -37.40
C ARG A 132 5.51 -18.96 -37.90
N GLU A 133 5.49 -19.98 -37.05
CA GLU A 133 5.81 -21.36 -37.44
C GLU A 133 4.84 -21.90 -38.51
N LEU A 134 3.54 -21.67 -38.34
CA LEU A 134 2.53 -22.09 -39.32
C LEU A 134 2.73 -21.41 -40.68
N ILE A 135 3.04 -20.11 -40.69
CA ILE A 135 3.35 -19.37 -41.91
C ILE A 135 4.60 -19.96 -42.60
N ALA A 136 5.67 -20.21 -41.85
CA ALA A 136 6.89 -20.80 -42.41
C ALA A 136 6.66 -22.20 -43.00
N GLN A 137 5.80 -23.01 -42.37
CA GLN A 137 5.39 -24.31 -42.91
C GLN A 137 4.61 -24.14 -44.23
N LEU A 138 3.63 -23.23 -44.27
CA LEU A 138 2.86 -22.95 -45.49
C LEU A 138 3.74 -22.45 -46.63
N GLU A 139 4.69 -21.56 -46.36
CA GLU A 139 5.67 -21.09 -47.36
C GLU A 139 6.50 -22.24 -47.92
N THR A 140 6.97 -23.15 -47.05
CA THR A 140 7.71 -24.34 -47.46
C THR A 140 6.87 -25.24 -48.37
N HIS A 141 5.61 -25.47 -48.02
CA HIS A 141 4.67 -26.24 -48.85
C HIS A 141 4.40 -25.59 -50.21
N LEU A 142 4.20 -24.28 -50.25
CA LEU A 142 4.00 -23.54 -51.50
C LEU A 142 5.23 -23.62 -52.41
N LEU A 143 6.43 -23.53 -51.83
CA LEU A 143 7.67 -23.63 -52.59
C LEU A 143 7.83 -25.04 -53.19
N HIS A 144 7.54 -26.08 -52.40
CA HIS A 144 7.56 -27.46 -52.86
C HIS A 144 6.55 -27.71 -54.01
N LEU A 145 5.32 -27.21 -53.88
CA LEU A 145 4.30 -27.35 -54.93
C LEU A 145 4.68 -26.63 -56.22
N LYS A 146 5.29 -25.43 -56.13
CA LYS A 146 5.82 -24.72 -57.29
C LYS A 146 6.92 -25.51 -58.00
N GLN A 147 7.81 -26.13 -57.24
CA GLN A 147 8.88 -26.98 -57.78
C GLN A 147 8.29 -28.15 -58.58
N VAL A 148 7.33 -28.87 -58.00
CA VAL A 148 6.65 -30.00 -58.65
C VAL A 148 5.92 -29.55 -59.92
N GLN A 149 5.26 -28.38 -59.91
CA GLN A 149 4.63 -27.84 -61.12
C GLN A 149 5.64 -27.52 -62.23
N GLN A 150 6.80 -26.95 -61.89
CA GLN A 150 7.85 -26.67 -62.88
C GLN A 150 8.44 -27.94 -63.48
N ASP A 151 8.65 -28.98 -62.67
CA ASP A 151 9.18 -30.26 -63.13
C ASP A 151 8.18 -30.96 -64.08
N VAL A 152 6.88 -30.93 -63.77
CA VAL A 152 5.84 -31.49 -64.65
C VAL A 152 5.75 -30.76 -66.00
N ILE A 153 5.85 -29.43 -65.99
CA ILE A 153 5.82 -28.63 -67.23
C ILE A 153 7.07 -28.89 -68.08
N ALA A 154 8.24 -29.03 -67.45
CA ALA A 154 9.50 -29.32 -68.13
C ALA A 154 9.55 -30.74 -68.72
N ASP A 155 8.83 -31.71 -68.16
CA ASP A 155 8.72 -33.07 -68.69
C ASP A 155 7.73 -33.16 -69.86
N THR A 156 6.68 -32.33 -69.87
CA THR A 156 5.73 -32.25 -71.00
C THR A 156 6.28 -31.56 -72.25
N ASP A 157 7.32 -30.73 -72.14
CA ASP A 157 7.97 -30.06 -73.28
C ASP A 157 9.08 -30.92 -73.95
N LYS A 158 9.38 -32.10 -73.38
CA LYS A 158 10.40 -33.05 -73.89
C LYS A 158 9.83 -34.30 -74.56
N ALA A 159 8.51 -34.46 -74.61
CA ALA A 159 7.80 -35.58 -75.26
C ALA A 159 7.23 -35.17 -76.62
#